data_AF-A0A3L7YAK7-F1
#
_entry.id   AF-A0A3L7YAK7-F1
#
_cell.length_a   1.000
_cell.length_b   1.000
_cell.length_c   1.000
_cell.angle_alpha   90.00
_cell.angle_beta   90.00
_cell.angle_gamma   90.00
#
_symmetry.space_group_name_H-M   'P 1'
#
loop_
_entity.id
_entity.type
_entity.pdbx_description
1 polymer ?
#
loop_
_entity_poly.entity_id
_entity_poly.type
_entity_poly.pdbx_seq_one_letter_code
_entity_poly.pdbx_strand_id
1 'polypeptide(L)' 'MVSAPQFWLDNPTVRPGACTWLRWNTAESRAVYFGNAEVEAVGQRRVCPYADEHYVLRLRGEGGWLTNLRLT' A
#
# COMPACT_ATOMS: atom_id res chain seq x y z
N MET A 1 1.90 21.00 -8.24
CA MET A 1 0.66 20.44 -7.64
C MET A 1 1.03 19.11 -7.06
N VAL A 2 0.80 18.90 -5.77
CA VAL A 2 1.10 17.63 -5.10
C VAL A 2 0.06 16.61 -5.54
N SER A 3 0.50 15.51 -6.12
CA SER A 3 -0.38 14.40 -6.49
C SER A 3 -0.70 13.56 -5.26
N ALA A 4 -1.99 13.27 -5.03
CA ALA A 4 -2.42 12.49 -3.88
C ALA A 4 -1.85 11.06 -3.96
N PRO A 5 -1.38 10.49 -2.84
CA PRO A 5 -0.86 9.13 -2.83
C PRO A 5 -1.97 8.13 -3.14
N GLN A 6 -1.64 7.13 -3.95
CA GLN A 6 -2.56 6.08 -4.38
C GLN A 6 -2.15 4.73 -3.79
N PHE A 7 -3.13 3.97 -3.30
CA PHE A 7 -2.94 2.62 -2.76
C PHE A 7 -4.17 1.78 -3.11
N TRP A 8 -3.99 0.69 -3.84
CA TRP A 8 -5.11 -0.10 -4.36
C TRP A 8 -4.74 -1.57 -4.62
N LEU A 9 -5.77 -2.38 -4.84
CA LEU A 9 -5.68 -3.76 -5.32
C LEU A 9 -6.15 -3.81 -6.78
N ASP A 10 -5.46 -4.56 -7.64
CA ASP A 10 -5.90 -4.79 -9.03
C ASP A 10 -7.27 -5.51 -9.06
N ASN A 11 -7.46 -6.44 -8.13
CA ASN A 11 -8.75 -7.05 -7.84
C ASN A 11 -8.96 -7.10 -6.32
N PRO A 12 -9.93 -6.36 -5.76
CA PRO A 12 -10.23 -6.34 -4.33
C PRO A 12 -11.00 -7.58 -3.86
N THR A 13 -11.62 -8.34 -4.77
CA THR A 13 -12.38 -9.55 -4.42
C THR A 13 -11.80 -10.76 -5.14
N VAL A 14 -11.05 -11.57 -4.39
CA VAL A 14 -10.48 -12.83 -4.86
C VAL A 14 -11.01 -13.99 -4.04
N ARG A 15 -11.05 -15.19 -4.64
CA ARG A 15 -11.38 -16.42 -3.89
C ARG A 15 -10.27 -16.70 -2.87
N PRO A 16 -10.56 -17.36 -1.74
CA PRO A 16 -9.53 -17.79 -0.79
C PRO A 16 -8.35 -18.50 -1.48
N GLY A 17 -7.14 -18.01 -1.21
CA GLY A 17 -5.89 -18.54 -1.78
C GLY A 17 -5.59 -18.07 -3.21
N ALA A 18 -6.50 -17.36 -3.88
CA ALA A 18 -6.21 -16.71 -5.15
C ALA A 18 -5.43 -15.41 -4.92
N CYS A 19 -4.54 -15.09 -5.86
CA CYS A 19 -3.65 -13.95 -5.72
C CYS A 19 -4.13 -12.73 -6.50
N THR A 20 -3.85 -11.55 -5.96
CA THR A 20 -4.04 -10.25 -6.59
C THR A 20 -2.78 -9.41 -6.43
N TRP A 21 -2.71 -8.28 -7.13
CA TRP A 21 -1.62 -7.31 -6.98
C TRP A 21 -2.08 -6.17 -6.10
N LEU A 22 -1.31 -5.91 -5.06
CA LEU A 22 -1.40 -4.72 -4.23
C LEU A 22 -0.37 -3.71 -4.74
N ARG A 23 -0.81 -2.49 -5.04
CA ARG A 23 0.02 -1.46 -5.69
C ARG A 23 -0.06 -0.15 -4.93
N TRP A 24 1.04 0.59 -4.95
CA TRP A 24 1.10 1.94 -4.43
C TRP A 24 1.89 2.86 -5.33
N ASN A 25 1.46 4.11 -5.37
CA ASN A 25 2.20 5.22 -5.95
C ASN A 25 2.13 6.41 -4.99
N THR A 26 3.25 6.68 -4.34
CA THR A 26 3.37 7.72 -3.33
C THR A 26 4.63 8.55 -3.59
N ALA A 27 4.84 8.96 -4.84
CA ALA A 27 6.07 9.60 -5.33
C ALA A 27 6.56 10.80 -4.48
N GLU A 28 5.67 11.44 -3.72
CA GLU A 28 5.99 12.60 -2.87
C GLU A 28 6.22 12.23 -1.39
N SER A 29 6.21 10.94 -1.04
CA SER A 29 6.52 10.46 0.31
C SER A 29 8.02 10.32 0.51
N ARG A 30 8.51 10.78 1.65
CA ARG A 30 9.94 10.72 2.01
C ARG A 30 10.37 9.31 2.38
N ALA A 31 9.47 8.55 3.01
CA ALA A 31 9.64 7.13 3.29
C ALA A 31 8.28 6.44 3.26
N VAL A 32 8.28 5.17 2.85
CA VAL A 32 7.09 4.33 2.73
C VAL A 32 7.35 3.02 3.43
N TYR A 33 6.40 2.57 4.25
CA TYR A 33 6.52 1.32 4.98
C TYR A 33 5.33 0.43 4.69
N PHE A 34 5.61 -0.82 4.33
CA PHE A 34 4.61 -1.88 4.20
C PHE A 34 4.86 -2.92 5.30
N GLY A 35 3.92 -3.04 6.24
CA GLY A 35 4.22 -3.70 7.51
C GLY A 35 5.38 -2.97 8.19
N ASN A 36 6.41 -3.70 8.65
CA ASN A 36 7.59 -3.14 9.33
C ASN A 36 8.79 -2.86 8.41
N ALA A 37 8.66 -3.13 7.10
CA ALA A 37 9.74 -2.92 6.14
C ALA A 37 9.56 -1.59 5.41
N GLU A 38 10.65 -0.83 5.27
CA GLU A 38 10.70 0.30 4.35
C GLU A 38 10.74 -0.23 2.91
N VAL A 39 9.96 0.39 2.02
CA VAL A 39 9.81 0.03 0.61
C VAL A 39 9.94 1.26 -0.27
N GLU A 40 10.15 1.06 -1.57
CA GLU A 40 10.20 2.15 -2.53
C GLU A 40 8.88 2.94 -2.60
N ALA A 41 8.96 4.22 -3.00
CA ALA A 41 7.81 5.11 -3.08
C ALA A 41 6.76 4.69 -4.13
N VAL A 42 7.16 3.89 -5.13
CA VAL A 42 6.26 3.29 -6.11
C VAL A 42 6.57 1.82 -6.15
N GLY A 43 5.55 0.98 -6.04
CA GLY A 43 5.80 -0.45 -5.96
C GLY A 43 4.54 -1.30 -6.08
N GLN A 44 4.77 -2.60 -6.14
CA GLN A 44 3.72 -3.60 -6.16
C GLN A 44 4.14 -4.83 -5.35
N ARG A 45 3.16 -5.52 -4.79
CA ARG A 45 3.35 -6.78 -4.08
C ARG A 45 2.23 -7.75 -4.46
N ARG A 46 2.61 -8.99 -4.73
CA ARG A 46 1.63 -10.07 -4.91
C ARG A 46 1.16 -10.54 -3.54
N VAL A 47 -0.15 -10.57 -3.34
CA VAL A 47 -0.80 -11.04 -2.10
C VAL A 47 -1.82 -12.12 -2.45
N CYS A 48 -1.96 -13.13 -1.60
CA CYS A 48 -2.85 -14.28 -1.82
C CYS A 48 -3.67 -14.53 -0.54
N PRO A 49 -4.68 -13.69 -0.26
CA PRO A 49 -5.44 -13.77 0.98
C PRO A 49 -6.28 -15.06 1.02
N TYR A 50 -6.33 -15.70 2.18
CA TYR A 50 -7.21 -16.86 2.46
C TYR A 50 -8.52 -16.47 3.16
N ALA A 51 -8.58 -15.27 3.70
CA ALA A 51 -9.74 -14.65 4.33
C ALA A 51 -9.62 -13.13 4.14
N ASP A 52 -10.62 -12.37 4.60
CA ASP A 52 -10.58 -10.91 4.56
C ASP A 52 -9.31 -10.40 5.25
N GLU A 53 -8.49 -9.66 4.51
CA GLU A 53 -7.18 -9.21 4.95
C GLU A 53 -7.07 -7.70 4.77
N HIS A 54 -6.61 -7.01 5.82
CA HIS A 54 -6.42 -5.57 5.77
C HIS A 54 -4.97 -5.24 5.50
N TYR A 55 -4.75 -4.42 4.47
CA TYR A 55 -3.41 -3.94 4.13
C TYR A 55 -3.24 -2.50 4.56
N VAL A 56 -2.10 -2.20 5.17
CA VAL A 56 -1.77 -0.84 5.63
C VAL A 56 -0.43 -0.42 5.05
N LEU A 57 -0.44 0.74 4.39
CA LEU A 57 0.76 1.43 3.92
C LEU A 57 0.96 2.67 4.78
N ARG A 58 2.16 2.82 5.38
CA ARG A 58 2.50 3.97 6.23
C ARG A 58 3.44 4.88 5.47
N LEU A 59 3.07 6.14 5.34
CA LEU A 59 3.84 7.17 4.64
C LEU A 59 4.41 8.15 5.64
N ARG A 60 5.66 8.55 5.45
CA ARG A 60 6.29 9.65 6.18
C ARG A 60 6.53 10.83 5.24
N GLY A 61 5.95 11.98 5.56
CA GLY A 61 6.14 13.23 4.80
C GLY A 61 7.38 14.02 5.25
N GLU A 62 7.71 15.08 4.52
CA GLU A 62 8.88 15.95 4.78
C GLU A 62 8.86 16.67 6.13
N GLY A 63 7.70 16.80 6.79
CA GLY A 63 7.56 17.36 8.14
C GLY A 63 7.51 16.34 9.28
N GLY A 64 7.77 15.06 9.00
CA GLY A 64 7.68 13.98 9.99
C GLY A 64 6.26 13.47 10.26
N TRP A 65 5.25 14.03 9.59
CA TRP A 65 3.86 13.54 9.67
C TRP A 65 3.74 12.12 9.12
N LEU A 66 2.85 11.34 9.73
CA LEU A 66 2.54 9.97 9.33
C LEU A 66 1.13 9.89 8.74
N THR A 67 1.01 9.26 7.57
CA THR A 67 -0.28 8.98 6.92
C THR A 67 -0.42 7.48 6.72
N ASN A 68 -1.54 6.91 7.11
CA ASN A 68 -1.83 5.49 6.92
C ASN A 68 -2.90 5.33 5.83
N LEU A 69 -2.57 4.62 4.75
CA LEU A 69 -3.53 4.20 3.74
C LEU A 69 -3.94 2.75 4.04
N ARG A 70 -5.25 2.48 3.97
CA ARG A 70 -5.81 1.16 4.30
C ARG A 70 -6.67 0.63 3.16
N LEU A 71 -6.55 -0.66 2.90
CA LEU A 71 -7.44 -1.45 2.05
C LEU A 71 -8.09 -2.57 2.85
N THR A 72 -9.25 -3.01 2.39
CA THR A 72 -10.01 -4.16 2.89
C THR A 72 -10.43 -4.99 1.68
#